data_AF-A0A1W9TMZ0-F1
#
_entry.id   AF-A0A1W9TMZ0-F1
#
_cell.length_a   1.000
_cell.length_b   1.000
_cell.length_c   1.000
_cell.angle_alpha   90.00
_cell.angle_beta   90.00
_cell.angle_gamma   90.00
#
_symmetry.space_group_name_H-M   'P 1'
#
loop_
_entity.id
_entity.type
_entity.pdbx_description
1 polymer ?
#
loop_
_entity_poly.entity_id
_entity_poly.type
_entity_poly.pdbx_seq_one_letter_code
_entity_poly.pdbx_strand_id
1 'polypeptide(L)'
;MFSNILIILGGIFILLGSIGMLNQKDLYTRIQFGGISDTVGIFTVLIGLALKSQNEIFRFAIIGILILLIGPVLSHAIAHSAAQNNVKVRDNE
;
A
#
# COMPACT_ATOMS: atom_id res chain seq x y z
N MET A 1 -12.23 -21.62 4.53
CA MET A 1 -11.40 -21.37 5.74
C MET A 1 -10.10 -20.66 5.39
N PHE A 2 -9.27 -21.19 4.49
CA PHE A 2 -8.01 -20.56 4.06
C PHE A 2 -8.13 -19.10 3.55
N SER A 3 -9.14 -18.81 2.73
CA SER A 3 -9.41 -17.44 2.24
C SER A 3 -9.62 -16.43 3.38
N ASN A 4 -10.38 -16.78 4.41
CA ASN A 4 -10.63 -15.88 5.54
C ASN A 4 -9.34 -15.57 6.32
N ILE A 5 -8.44 -16.56 6.46
CA ILE A 5 -7.15 -16.37 7.11
C ILE A 5 -6.31 -15.37 6.30
N LEU A 6 -6.25 -15.52 4.98
CA LEU A 6 -5.54 -14.57 4.10
C LEU A 6 -6.09 -13.14 4.21
N ILE A 7 -7.42 -12.99 4.23
CA ILE A 7 -8.05 -11.66 4.35
C ILE A 7 -7.70 -11.01 5.68
N ILE A 8 -7.77 -11.75 6.78
CA ILE A 8 -7.40 -11.25 8.11
C ILE A 8 -5.92 -10.89 8.16
N LEU A 9 -5.05 -11.75 7.63
CA LEU A 9 -3.60 -11.54 7.59
C LEU A 9 -3.25 -10.28 6.76
N GLY A 10 -3.87 -10.13 5.58
CA GLY A 10 -3.72 -8.94 4.75
C GLY A 10 -4.18 -7.67 5.47
N GLY A 11 -5.28 -7.74 6.23
CA GLY A 11 -5.72 -6.65 7.10
C GLY A 11 -4.70 -6.28 8.17
N ILE A 12 -4.08 -7.27 8.81
CA ILE A 12 -3.00 -7.03 9.78
C ILE A 12 -1.80 -6.33 9.13
N PHE A 13 -1.40 -6.74 7.92
CA PHE A 13 -0.32 -6.09 7.19
C PHE A 13 -0.64 -4.63 6.82
N ILE A 14 -1.88 -4.34 6.42
CA ILE A 14 -2.32 -2.95 6.16
C ILE A 14 -2.23 -2.12 7.45
N LEU A 15 -2.66 -2.67 8.59
CA LEU A 15 -2.59 -1.98 9.88
C LEU A 15 -1.12 -1.72 10.29
N LEU A 16 -0.26 -2.72 10.18
CA LEU A 16 1.17 -2.58 10.51
C LEU A 16 1.87 -1.57 9.58
N GLY A 17 1.57 -1.60 8.29
CA GLY A 17 2.09 -0.64 7.32
C GLY A 17 1.62 0.79 7.61
N SER A 18 0.35 0.96 7.95
CA SER A 18 -0.25 2.25 8.31
C SER A 18 0.34 2.80 9.62
N ILE A 19 0.52 1.96 10.64
CA ILE A 19 1.18 2.34 11.90
C ILE A 19 2.64 2.72 11.64
N GLY A 20 3.35 1.94 10.80
CA GLY A 20 4.70 2.25 10.36
C GLY A 20 4.78 3.61 9.69
N MET A 21 3.84 3.92 8.80
CA MET A 21 3.73 5.22 8.14
C MET A 21 3.51 6.36 9.14
N LEU A 22 2.63 6.22 10.12
CA LEU A 22 2.38 7.27 11.13
C LEU A 22 3.59 7.52 12.05
N ASN A 23 4.34 6.46 12.37
CA ASN A 23 5.52 6.55 13.22
C ASN A 23 6.71 7.22 12.51
N GLN A 24 6.77 7.17 11.18
CA GLN A 24 7.87 7.77 10.46
C GLN A 24 7.83 9.29 10.50
N LYS A 25 9.02 9.85 10.68
CA LYS A 25 9.28 11.29 10.82
C LYS A 25 9.60 11.96 9.48
N ASP A 26 10.12 11.19 8.51
CA ASP A 26 10.47 11.66 7.17
C ASP A 26 9.37 11.34 6.15
N LEU A 27 9.06 12.29 5.27
CA LEU A 27 8.02 12.18 4.26
C LEU A 27 8.35 11.07 3.24
N TYR A 28 9.60 10.98 2.79
CA TYR A 28 10.00 9.98 1.79
C TYR A 28 9.86 8.57 2.35
N THR A 29 10.28 8.39 3.60
CA THR A 29 10.08 7.14 4.32
C THR A 29 8.59 6.82 4.51
N ARG A 30 7.74 7.81 4.81
CA ARG A 30 6.27 7.60 4.87
C ARG A 30 5.70 7.06 3.55
N ILE A 31 6.11 7.63 2.42
CA ILE A 31 5.68 7.17 1.09
C ILE A 31 6.07 5.70 0.88
N GLN A 32 7.30 5.32 1.26
CA GLN A 32 7.75 3.93 1.15
C GLN A 32 6.93 2.97 2.02
N PHE A 33 6.65 3.33 3.28
CA PHE A 33 5.80 2.51 4.15
C PHE A 33 4.36 2.36 3.62
N GLY A 34 3.80 3.43 3.02
CA GLY A 34 2.51 3.37 2.33
C GLY A 34 2.54 2.38 1.16
N GLY A 35 3.57 2.47 0.31
CA GLY A 35 3.75 1.54 -0.82
C GLY A 35 3.85 0.08 -0.39
N ILE A 36 4.59 -0.23 0.68
CA ILE A 36 4.70 -1.59 1.25
C ILE A 36 3.34 -2.07 1.78
N SER A 37 2.59 -1.19 2.46
CA SER A 37 1.24 -1.49 2.96
C SER A 37 0.30 -1.89 1.82
N ASP A 38 0.34 -1.16 0.71
CA ASP A 38 -0.51 -1.42 -0.45
C ASP A 38 -0.09 -2.69 -1.19
N THR A 39 1.21 -2.87 -1.45
CA THR A 39 1.70 -4.04 -2.20
C THR A 39 1.58 -5.34 -1.42
N VAL A 40 1.88 -5.35 -0.12
CA VAL A 40 1.83 -6.59 0.68
C VAL A 40 0.43 -6.80 1.23
N GLY A 41 -0.16 -5.76 1.81
CA GLY A 41 -1.46 -5.86 2.49
C GLY A 41 -2.61 -6.05 1.49
N ILE A 42 -2.80 -5.11 0.57
CA ILE A 42 -3.96 -5.12 -0.31
C ILE A 42 -3.91 -6.30 -1.28
N PHE A 43 -2.74 -6.63 -1.86
CA PHE A 43 -2.65 -7.82 -2.72
C PHE A 43 -2.94 -9.13 -1.96
N THR A 44 -2.50 -9.26 -0.71
CA THR A 44 -2.84 -10.45 0.10
C THR A 44 -4.35 -10.56 0.33
N VAL A 45 -5.03 -9.43 0.59
CA VAL A 45 -6.49 -9.39 0.70
C VAL A 45 -7.16 -9.74 -0.63
N LEU A 46 -6.70 -9.19 -1.75
CA LEU A 46 -7.25 -9.45 -3.08
C LEU A 46 -7.11 -10.93 -3.46
N ILE A 47 -5.98 -11.58 -3.16
CA ILE A 47 -5.81 -13.02 -3.35
C ILE A 47 -6.81 -13.81 -2.49
N GLY A 48 -6.96 -13.42 -1.22
CA GLY A 48 -7.97 -14.01 -0.34
C GLY A 48 -9.41 -13.89 -0.88
N LEU A 49 -9.75 -12.74 -1.46
CA LEU A 49 -11.06 -12.50 -2.08
C LEU A 49 -11.25 -13.27 -3.39
N ALA A 50 -10.23 -13.34 -4.24
CA ALA A 50 -10.24 -14.13 -5.48
C ALA A 50 -10.50 -15.62 -5.22
N LEU A 51 -9.95 -16.16 -4.12
CA LEU A 51 -10.23 -17.54 -3.68
C LEU A 51 -11.67 -17.75 -3.18
N LYS A 52 -12.35 -16.69 -2.71
CA LYS A 52 -13.72 -16.76 -2.19
C LYS A 52 -14.77 -16.60 -3.29
N SER A 53 -14.52 -15.74 -4.27
CA SER A 53 -15.43 -15.45 -5.36
C SER A 53 -14.69 -15.51 -6.70
N GLN A 54 -14.75 -16.67 -7.34
CA GLN A 54 -14.08 -16.89 -8.63
C GLN A 54 -14.73 -16.11 -9.78
N ASN A 55 -16.04 -15.87 -9.70
CA ASN A 55 -16.76 -15.08 -10.71
C ASN A 55 -16.31 -13.61 -10.77
N GLU A 56 -15.74 -13.09 -9.68
CA GLU A 56 -15.34 -11.68 -9.57
C GLU A 56 -13.83 -11.46 -9.70
N ILE A 57 -13.06 -12.50 -10.07
CA ILE A 57 -11.60 -12.43 -10.23
C ILE A 57 -11.18 -11.27 -11.14
N PHE A 58 -11.89 -11.04 -12.24
CA PHE A 58 -11.60 -9.94 -13.16
C PHE A 58 -11.72 -8.57 -12.47
N ARG A 59 -12.72 -8.37 -11.60
CA ARG A 59 -12.85 -7.11 -10.86
C ARG A 59 -11.70 -6.93 -9.89
N PHE A 60 -11.31 -7.99 -9.17
CA PHE A 60 -10.17 -7.94 -8.24
C PHE A 60 -8.84 -7.68 -8.96
N ALA A 61 -8.65 -8.26 -10.15
CA ALA A 61 -7.47 -8.01 -10.98
C ALA A 61 -7.40 -6.54 -11.45
N ILE A 62 -8.52 -5.97 -11.90
CA ILE A 62 -8.60 -4.55 -12.28
C ILE A 62 -8.25 -3.65 -11.08
N ILE A 63 -8.79 -3.95 -9.89
CA ILE A 63 -8.48 -3.20 -8.66
C ILE A 63 -6.98 -3.30 -8.33
N GLY A 64 -6.39 -4.50 -8.40
CA GLY A 64 -4.96 -4.70 -8.15
C GLY A 64 -4.06 -3.92 -9.12
N ILE A 65 -4.41 -3.90 -10.40
CA ILE A 65 -3.70 -3.12 -11.43
C ILE A 65 -3.84 -1.62 -11.18
N LEU A 66 -5.04 -1.14 -10.87
CA LEU A 66 -5.27 0.26 -10.54
C LEU A 66 -4.40 0.70 -9.36
N ILE A 67 -4.35 -0.07 -8.29
CA ILE A 67 -3.52 0.25 -7.11
C ILE A 67 -2.04 0.26 -7.47
N LEU A 68 -1.59 -0.70 -8.29
CA LEU A 68 -0.19 -0.76 -8.75
C LEU A 68 0.21 0.47 -9.58
N LEU A 69 -0.72 1.04 -10.35
CA LEU A 69 -0.49 2.26 -11.14
C LEU A 69 -0.63 3.53 -10.30
N ILE A 70 -1.59 3.56 -9.38
CA ILE A 70 -1.85 4.71 -8.50
C ILE A 70 -0.68 4.91 -7.52
N GLY A 71 -0.11 3.84 -6.98
CA GLY A 71 1.04 3.89 -6.07
C GLY A 71 2.21 4.77 -6.55
N PRO A 72 2.83 4.49 -7.73
CA PRO A 72 3.93 5.30 -8.25
C PRO A 72 3.47 6.71 -8.67
N VAL A 73 2.24 6.89 -9.16
CA VAL A 73 1.71 8.22 -9.51
C VAL A 73 1.57 9.10 -8.27
N LEU A 74 0.98 8.57 -7.19
CA LEU A 74 0.88 9.27 -5.90
C LEU A 74 2.27 9.56 -5.33
N SER A 75 3.15 8.58 -5.31
CA SER A 75 4.51 8.73 -4.79
C SER A 75 5.27 9.83 -5.53
N HIS A 76 5.17 9.83 -6.86
CA HIS A 76 5.81 10.85 -7.70
C HIS A 76 5.21 12.24 -7.48
N ALA A 77 3.88 12.35 -7.45
CA ALA A 77 3.19 13.63 -7.23
C ALA A 77 3.53 14.24 -5.86
N ILE A 78 3.56 13.42 -4.81
CA ILE A 78 3.92 13.84 -3.45
C ILE A 78 5.38 14.25 -3.40
N ALA A 79 6.29 13.45 -3.96
CA ALA A 79 7.72 13.76 -3.99
C ALA A 79 8.02 15.04 -4.80
N HIS A 80 7.34 15.25 -5.93
CA HIS A 80 7.48 16.46 -6.73
C HIS A 80 7.03 17.71 -5.96
N SER A 81 5.87 17.64 -5.30
CA SER A 81 5.40 18.73 -4.44
C SER A 81 6.34 19.00 -3.26
N ALA A 82 6.85 17.94 -2.62
CA ALA A 82 7.83 18.06 -1.54
C ALA A 82 9.12 18.76 -2.00
N ALA A 83 9.62 18.39 -3.18
CA ALA A 83 10.80 19.01 -3.78
C ALA A 83 10.56 20.50 -4.08
N GLN A 84 9.40 20.86 -4.64
CA GLN A 84 9.03 22.27 -4.89
C GLN A 84 8.94 23.09 -3.59
N ASN A 85 8.50 22.48 -2.50
CA ASN A 85 8.42 23.13 -1.18
C ASN A 85 9.74 23.08 -0.38
N ASN A 86 10.86 22.69 -1.02
CA ASN A 86 12.18 22.54 -0.38
C ASN A 86 12.17 21.61 0.86
N VAL A 87 11.27 20.62 0.88
CA VAL A 87 11.25 19.58 1.91
C VAL A 87 12.43 18.64 1.68
N LYS A 88 13.52 18.88 2.42
CA LYS A 88 14.71 18.04 2.41
C LYS A 88 14.37 16.66 2.97
N VAL A 89 14.99 15.62 2.39
CA VAL A 89 15.08 14.30 3.03
C VAL A 89 15.69 14.54 4.40
N ARG A 90 14.95 14.18 5.45
CA ARG A 90 15.46 14.38 6.80
C ARG A 90 16.51 13.31 7.07
N ASP A 91 17.78 13.72 7.08
CA ASP A 91 18.85 12.87 7.58
C ASP A 91 18.55 12.53 9.04
N ASN A 92 18.53 11.23 9.34
CA ASN A 92 18.28 10.71 10.67
C ASN A 92 19.55 10.96 11.52
N GLU A 93 19.67 12.16 12.08
CA GLU A 93 20.50 12.43 13.28
C GLU A 93 19.66 12.27 14.56
#